data_AF-A0A7C2MJ04-F1
#
_entry.id   AF-A0A7C2MJ04-F1
#
_cell.length_a   1.000
_cell.length_b   1.000
_cell.length_c   1.000
_cell.angle_alpha   90.00
_cell.angle_beta   90.00
_cell.angle_gamma   90.00
#
_symmetry.space_group_name_H-M   'P 1'
#
loop_
_entity.id
_entity.type
_entity.pdbx_description
1 polymer ?
#
loop_
_entity_poly.entity_id
_entity_poly.type
_entity_poly.pdbx_seq_one_letter_code
_entity_poly.pdbx_strand_id
1 'polypeptide(L)' 'MSFGLLSSVYDGQVFMATHSPVLLQLAEPKEVLCLALTDGGATDIIHGDKQPKLREWRGQVGLGALLAAGVLG' A
#
# COMPACT_ATOMS: atom_id res chain seq x y z
N MET A 1 5.97 7.49 -11.95
CA MET A 1 6.94 6.43 -11.60
C MET A 1 6.17 5.13 -11.41
N SER A 2 6.55 4.05 -12.08
CA SER A 2 5.98 2.71 -11.83
C SER A 2 6.64 2.07 -10.61
N PHE A 3 5.92 1.23 -9.86
CA PHE A 3 6.44 0.50 -8.71
C PHE A 3 7.71 -0.31 -9.04
N GLY A 4 7.75 -0.94 -10.23
CA GLY A 4 8.92 -1.71 -10.68
C GLY A 4 10.19 -0.87 -10.90
N LEU A 5 10.08 0.44 -11.15
CA LEU A 5 11.27 1.32 -11.20
C LEU A 5 11.87 1.50 -9.80
N LEU A 6 11.06 1.49 -8.74
CA LEU A 6 11.55 1.58 -7.37
C LEU A 6 12.29 0.29 -6.95
N SER A 7 11.82 -0.87 -7.42
CA SER A 7 12.49 -2.16 -7.23
C SER A 7 13.81 -2.30 -8.00
N SER A 8 14.11 -1.40 -8.93
CA SER A 8 15.35 -1.42 -9.73
C SER A 8 16.55 -0.74 -9.04
N VAL A 9 16.39 -0.29 -7.80
CA VAL A 9 17.49 0.18 -6.96
C VAL A 9 18.19 -1.04 -6.34
N TYR A 10 19.17 -1.58 -7.05
CA TYR A 10 19.79 -2.88 -6.72
C TYR A 10 20.51 -2.93 -5.37
N ASP A 11 21.10 -1.81 -4.92
CA ASP A 11 21.86 -1.72 -3.66
C ASP A 11 21.29 -0.64 -2.71
N GLY A 12 19.98 -0.46 -2.70
CA GLY A 12 19.36 0.56 -1.86
C GLY A 12 17.96 0.19 -1.39
N GLN A 13 17.57 0.80 -0.27
CA GLN A 13 16.22 0.71 0.25
C GLN A 13 15.45 1.97 -0.13
N VAL A 14 14.29 1.80 -0.75
CA VAL A 14 13.36 2.90 -1.04
C VAL A 14 12.18 2.81 -0.09
N PHE A 15 11.99 3.85 0.72
CA PHE A 15 10.79 4.02 1.51
C PHE A 15 9.82 4.97 0.78
N MET A 16 8.60 4.51 0.52
CA MET A 16 7.58 5.30 -0.17
C MET A 16 6.31 5.32 0.69
N ALA A 17 5.87 6.51 1.07
CA ALA A 17 4.55 6.73 1.64
C ALA A 17 3.57 7.07 0.50
N THR A 18 2.43 6.37 0.45
CA THR A 18 1.42 6.61 -0.58
C THR A 18 0.01 6.35 -0.05
N HIS A 19 -0.96 7.13 -0.55
CA HIS A 19 -2.39 6.84 -0.39
C HIS A 19 -3.00 6.27 -1.67
N SER A 20 -2.20 6.03 -2.73
CA SER A 20 -2.70 5.54 -4.01
C SER A 20 -3.05 4.06 -3.95
N PRO A 21 -4.33 3.67 -4.12
CA PRO A 21 -4.71 2.26 -4.19
C PRO A 21 -4.16 1.55 -5.43
N VAL A 22 -3.78 2.31 -6.47
CA VAL A 22 -3.16 1.77 -7.69
C VAL A 22 -1.75 1.28 -7.40
N LEU A 23 -0.95 2.04 -6.65
CA LEU A 23 0.38 1.60 -6.25
C LEU A 23 0.34 0.45 -5.25
N LEU A 24 -0.62 0.46 -4.32
CA LEU A 24 -0.79 -0.61 -3.34
C LEU A 24 -1.10 -1.97 -3.98
N GLN A 25 -1.72 -1.99 -5.17
CA GLN A 25 -1.97 -3.23 -5.93
C GLN A 25 -0.70 -3.89 -6.48
N LEU A 26 0.40 -3.14 -6.58
CA LEU A 26 1.66 -3.64 -7.13
C LEU A 26 2.59 -4.23 -6.05
N ALA A 27 2.30 -4.00 -4.77
CA ALA A 27 3.10 -4.45 -3.64
C ALA A 27 2.56 -5.76 -3.03
N GLU A 28 3.45 -6.63 -2.57
CA GLU A 28 3.06 -7.77 -1.75
C GLU A 28 2.76 -7.33 -0.30
N PRO A 29 1.85 -7.99 0.43
CA PRO A 29 1.51 -7.61 1.81
C PRO A 29 2.72 -7.51 2.75
N LYS A 30 3.77 -8.31 2.54
CA LYS A 30 5.02 -8.29 3.32
C LYS A 30 5.89 -7.04 3.06
N GLU A 31 5.66 -6.34 1.95
CA GLU A 31 6.37 -5.13 1.54
C GLU A 31 5.66 -3.85 2.02
N VAL A 32 4.48 -4.00 2.62
CA VAL A 32 3.63 -2.88 3.07
C VAL A 32 3.75 -2.70 4.58
N LEU A 33 3.90 -1.44 5.02
CA LEU A 33 3.69 -1.02 6.40
C LEU A 33 2.39 -0.22 6.48
N CYS A 34 1.48 -0.61 7.36
CA CYS A 34 0.25 0.12 7.64
C CYS A 34 0.46 1.05 8.83
N LEU A 35 0.28 2.34 8.61
CA LEU A 35 0.38 3.36 9.64
C LEU A 35 -1.03 3.83 10.04
N ALA A 36 -1.27 3.96 11.33
CA ALA A 36 -2.49 4.52 11.87
C ALA A 36 -2.18 5.50 13.01
N LEU A 37 -3.08 6.47 13.21
CA LEU A 37 -3.04 7.31 14.41
C LEU A 37 -3.80 6.58 15.53
N THR A 38 -3.15 6.40 16.67
CA THR A 38 -3.78 5.89 17.88
C THR A 38 -4.64 6.98 18.53
N ASP A 39 -5.57 6.58 19.39
CA ASP A 39 -6.41 7.51 20.16
C ASP A 39 -5.58 8.47 21.04
N GLY A 40 -4.39 8.04 21.46
CA GLY A 40 -3.43 8.85 22.22
C GLY A 40 -2.56 9.78 21.36
N GLY A 41 -2.76 9.82 20.04
CA GLY A 41 -2.00 10.67 19.12
C GLY A 41 -0.63 10.12 18.69
N ALA A 42 -0.26 8.91 19.13
CA ALA A 42 0.95 8.22 18.65
C ALA A 42 0.69 7.49 17.32
N THR A 43 1.75 7.22 16.56
CA THR A 43 1.67 6.39 15.34
C THR A 43 1.77 4.92 15.69
N ASP A 44 0.78 4.13 15.29
CA ASP A 44 0.85 2.68 15.27
C ASP A 44 1.35 2.20 13.90
N ILE A 45 2.18 1.16 13.88
CA ILE A 45 2.78 0.60 12.67
C ILE A 45 2.69 -0.92 12.73
N ILE A 46 2.04 -1.52 11.76
CA ILE A 46 1.97 -2.98 11.60
C ILE A 46 2.38 -3.40 10.20
N HIS A 47 2.96 -4.60 10.07
CA HIS A 47 3.22 -5.20 8.76
C HIS A 47 1.90 -5.54 8.05
N GLY A 48 1.87 -5.34 6.73
CA GLY A 48 0.67 -5.57 5.91
C GLY A 48 0.19 -7.02 5.95
N ASP A 49 1.10 -7.99 6.05
CA ASP A 49 0.79 -9.41 6.22
C ASP A 49 0.16 -9.77 7.60
N LYS A 50 0.22 -8.84 8.57
CA LYS A 50 -0.44 -8.96 9.88
C LYS A 50 -1.75 -8.18 9.96
N GLN A 51 -2.01 -7.27 9.03
CA GLN A 51 -3.26 -6.48 8.97
C GLN A 51 -4.40 -7.36 8.42
N PRO A 52 -5.47 -7.64 9.20
CA PRO A 52 -6.58 -8.48 8.75
C PRO A 52 -7.15 -8.14 7.38
N LYS A 53 -7.31 -6.83 7.08
CA LYS A 53 -7.85 -6.36 5.79
C LYS A 53 -6.90 -6.60 4.60
N LEU A 54 -5.60 -6.69 4.86
CA LEU A 54 -4.59 -6.95 3.83
C LEU A 54 -4.21 -8.42 3.72
N ARG A 55 -4.40 -9.23 4.77
CA ARG A 55 -4.24 -10.69 4.67
C ARG A 55 -5.14 -11.33 3.62
N GLU A 56 -6.33 -10.76 3.43
CA GLU A 56 -7.31 -11.22 2.44
C GLU A 56 -7.18 -10.48 1.10
N TRP A 57 -6.20 -9.59 0.97
CA TRP A 57 -5.98 -8.79 -0.23
C TRP A 57 -5.60 -9.68 -1.41
N ARG A 58 -6.36 -9.57 -2.50
CA ARG A 58 -6.15 -10.36 -3.73
C ARG A 58 -5.32 -9.63 -4.78
N GLY A 59 -4.71 -8.48 -4.44
CA GLY A 59 -3.86 -7.72 -5.36
C GLY A 59 -4.60 -6.91 -6.42
N GLN A 60 -5.93 -7.02 -6.52
CA GLN A 60 -6.70 -6.40 -7.59
C GLN A 60 -7.88 -5.60 -7.03
N VAL A 61 -7.84 -4.29 -7.22
CA VAL A 61 -9.01 -3.43 -7.17
C VAL A 61 -9.51 -3.30 -8.59
N GLY A 62 -10.73 -3.79 -8.85
CA GLY A 62 -11.33 -3.64 -10.17
C GLY A 62 -11.39 -2.17 -10.58
N LEU A 63 -11.14 -1.88 -11.85
CA LEU A 63 -11.15 -0.52 -12.40
C LEU A 63 -12.45 0.23 -12.08
N GLY A 64 -13.58 -0.48 -12.07
CA GLY A 64 -14.88 0.06 -11.67
C GLY A 64 -14.94 0.50 -10.20
N ALA A 65 -14.27 -0.21 -9.30
CA ALA A 65 -14.18 0.19 -7.89
C ALA A 65 -13.26 1.41 -7.69
N LEU A 66 -12.18 1.52 -8.47
CA LEU A 66 -11.33 2.72 -8.49
C LEU A 66 -12.08 3.95 -9.02
N LEU A 67 -12.86 3.80 -10.10
CA LEU A 67 -13.68 4.87 -10.65
C LEU A 67 -14.77 5.31 -9.65
N ALA A 68 -15.48 4.34 -9.04
CA ALA A 68 -16.50 4.62 -8.03
C ALA A 68 -15.93 5.30 -6.78
N ALA A 69 -14.67 5.01 -6.43
CA ALA A 69 -13.94 5.68 -5.34
C ALA A 69 -13.39 7.07 -5.73
N GLY A 70 -13.59 7.53 -6.96
CA GLY A 70 -13.08 8.83 -7.44
C GLY A 70 -11.57 8.88 -7.66
N VAL A 71 -10.90 7.73 -7.72
CA VAL A 71 -9.41 7.64 -7.85
C VAL A 71 -8.94 7.92 -9.29
N LEU A 72 -9.84 7.81 -10.27
CA LEU A 72 -9.55 7.99 -11.71
C LEU A 72 -10.20 9.25 -12.30
N GLY A 73 -10.72 10.16 -11.47
CA GLY A 73 -11.43 11.39 -11.86
C GLY A 73 -10.65 12.66 -11.56
#